data_AF-A0A1T5BWV1-F1
#
_entry.id   AF-A0A1T5BWV1-F1
#
_cell.length_a   1.000
_cell.length_b   1.000
_cell.length_c   1.000
_cell.angle_alpha   90.00
_cell.angle_beta   90.00
_cell.angle_gamma   90.00
#
_symmetry.space_group_name_H-M   'P 1'
#
loop_
_entity.id
_entity.type
_entity.pdbx_description
1 polymer ?
#
loop_
_entity_poly.entity_id
_entity_poly.type
_entity_poly.pdbx_seq_one_letter_code
_entity_poly.pdbx_strand_id
1 'polypeptide(L)' 'MYDNASEEHDLELIVHIININLGMNPSLMESCEKLRGYSIYVSKVREFSAKMSNAEAVADTLFRKKFLGYFHTRKVI' A
#
# COMPACT_ATOMS: atom_id res chain seq x y z
N MET A 1 46.00 -23.46 10.52
CA MET A 1 45.37 -22.22 10.06
C MET A 1 44.26 -22.65 9.12
N TYR A 2 43.00 -22.37 9.45
CA TYR A 2 41.89 -22.63 8.53
C TYR A 2 41.78 -21.41 7.62
N ASP A 3 42.08 -21.61 6.34
CA ASP A 3 41.76 -20.65 5.28
C ASP A 3 40.23 -20.52 5.24
N ASN A 4 39.71 -19.48 5.89
CA ASN A 4 38.36 -19.02 5.64
C ASN A 4 38.38 -18.19 4.36
N ALA A 5 38.60 -18.85 3.22
CA ALA A 5 38.19 -18.30 1.96
C ALA A 5 36.66 -18.21 2.04
N SER A 6 36.17 -17.02 2.37
CA SER A 6 34.76 -16.69 2.30
C SER A 6 34.33 -16.84 0.84
N GLU A 7 33.96 -18.06 0.45
CA GLU A 7 33.21 -18.33 -0.76
C GLU A 7 31.94 -17.49 -0.65
N GLU A 8 31.91 -16.37 -1.36
CA GLU A 8 30.75 -15.50 -1.43
C GLU A 8 29.65 -16.31 -2.12
N HIS A 9 28.78 -16.94 -1.31
CA HIS A 9 27.67 -17.74 -1.80
C HIS A 9 26.63 -16.80 -2.42
N ASP A 10 26.48 -16.88 -3.74
CA ASP A 10 25.49 -16.10 -4.49
C ASP A 10 24.10 -16.72 -4.21
N LEU A 11 23.31 -16.01 -3.38
CA LEU A 11 21.96 -16.44 -2.98
C LEU A 11 20.93 -15.90 -3.99
N GLU A 12 20.22 -16.80 -4.66
CA GLU A 12 19.11 -16.43 -5.55
C GLU A 12 17.80 -16.23 -4.75
N LEU A 13 17.18 -15.05 -4.89
CA LEU A 13 15.93 -14.70 -4.23
C LEU A 13 14.76 -14.74 -5.23
N ILE A 14 13.79 -15.61 -4.97
CA ILE A 14 12.52 -15.63 -5.70
C ILE A 14 11.49 -14.81 -4.92
N VAL A 15 10.95 -13.75 -5.52
CA VAL A 15 9.91 -12.90 -4.94
C VAL A 15 8.58 -13.04 -5.67
N HIS A 16 7.48 -12.97 -4.93
CA HIS A 16 6.13 -12.90 -5.48
C HIS A 16 5.58 -11.47 -5.33
N ILE A 17 5.20 -10.86 -6.46
CA ILE A 17 4.68 -9.48 -6.50
C ILE A 17 3.19 -9.52 -6.77
N ILE A 18 2.40 -8.91 -5.87
CA ILE A 18 0.93 -8.91 -5.95
C ILE A 18 0.42 -7.50 -6.24
N ASN A 19 -0.50 -7.37 -7.20
CA ASN A 19 -1.15 -6.11 -7.53
C ASN A 19 -2.26 -5.78 -6.51
N ILE A 20 -2.05 -4.74 -5.71
CA ILE A 20 -3.03 -4.32 -4.69
C ILE A 20 -3.92 -3.15 -5.11
N ASN A 21 -3.94 -2.78 -6.40
CA ASN A 21 -4.83 -1.72 -6.88
C ASN A 21 -6.30 -2.11 -6.66
N LEU A 22 -7.17 -1.11 -6.54
CA LEU A 22 -8.60 -1.32 -6.31
C LEU A 22 -9.21 -2.23 -7.40
N GLY A 23 -9.91 -3.28 -6.97
CA GLY A 23 -10.50 -4.29 -7.85
C GLY A 23 -9.60 -5.48 -8.17
N MET A 24 -8.34 -5.46 -7.72
CA MET A 24 -7.38 -6.55 -7.93
C MET A 24 -7.25 -7.43 -6.68
N ASN A 25 -6.92 -8.71 -6.89
CA ASN A 25 -6.70 -9.70 -5.83
C ASN A 25 -7.84 -9.72 -4.78
N PRO A 26 -9.10 -10.02 -5.21
CA PRO A 26 -10.28 -9.89 -4.37
C PRO A 26 -10.18 -10.68 -3.06
N SER A 27 -9.68 -11.92 -3.09
CA SER A 27 -9.49 -12.74 -1.88
C SER A 27 -8.52 -12.10 -0.87
N LEU A 28 -7.44 -11.46 -1.34
CA LEU A 28 -6.51 -10.72 -0.47
C LEU A 28 -7.18 -9.46 0.11
N MET A 29 -7.97 -8.74 -0.69
CA MET A 29 -8.66 -7.53 -0.26
C MET A 29 -9.83 -7.82 0.70
N GLU A 30 -10.48 -8.97 0.56
CA GLU A 30 -11.53 -9.44 1.47
C GLU A 30 -10.93 -9.85 2.83
N SER A 31 -9.78 -10.52 2.81
CA SER A 31 -9.10 -10.96 4.04
C SER A 31 -8.37 -9.84 4.80
N CYS A 32 -8.09 -8.70 4.15
CA CYS A 32 -7.38 -7.58 4.79
C CYS A 32 -8.08 -6.23 4.57
N GLU A 33 -8.85 -5.80 5.58
CA GLU A 33 -9.57 -4.52 5.54
C GLU A 33 -8.65 -3.30 5.37
N LYS A 34 -7.46 -3.30 5.98
CA LYS A 34 -6.49 -2.20 5.85
C LYS A 34 -5.96 -2.07 4.42
N LEU A 35 -5.62 -3.18 3.78
CA LEU A 35 -5.17 -3.17 2.37
C LEU A 35 -6.30 -2.72 1.45
N ARG A 36 -7.53 -3.17 1.70
CA ARG A 36 -8.71 -2.71 0.98
C ARG A 36 -8.93 -1.19 1.16
N GLY A 37 -8.84 -0.69 2.39
CA GLY A 37 -8.94 0.75 2.66
C GLY A 37 -7.85 1.56 1.95
N TYR A 38 -6.61 1.07 1.96
CA TYR A 38 -5.49 1.70 1.25
C TYR A 38 -5.69 1.71 -0.27
N SER A 39 -6.14 0.60 -0.88
CA SER A 39 -6.36 0.53 -2.33
C SER A 39 -7.46 1.49 -2.79
N ILE A 40 -8.51 1.65 -1.99
CA ILE A 40 -9.55 2.65 -2.21
C ILE A 40 -8.99 4.07 -2.08
N TYR A 41 -8.22 4.36 -1.03
CA TYR A 41 -7.60 5.68 -0.82
C TYR A 41 -6.73 6.11 -2.01
N VAL A 42 -5.81 5.24 -2.44
CA VAL A 42 -4.92 5.52 -3.58
C VAL A 42 -5.71 5.74 -4.86
N SER A 43 -6.79 4.97 -5.08
CA SER A 43 -7.68 5.18 -6.23
C SER A 43 -8.29 6.58 -6.26
N LYS A 44 -8.68 7.12 -5.09
CA LYS A 44 -9.21 8.48 -4.99
C LYS A 44 -8.17 9.58 -5.13
N VAL A 45 -6.98 9.39 -4.57
CA VAL A 45 -5.88 10.32 -4.81
C VAL A 45 -5.63 10.44 -6.31
N ARG A 46 -5.60 9.33 -7.06
CA ARG A 46 -5.44 9.35 -8.53
C ARG A 46 -6.58 10.09 -9.23
N GLU A 47 -7.83 9.90 -8.80
CA GLU A 47 -8.99 10.62 -9.33
C GLU A 47 -8.84 12.14 -9.14
N PHE A 48 -8.38 12.57 -7.97
CA PHE A 48 -8.21 14.01 -7.66
C PHE A 48 -6.97 14.59 -8.32
N SER A 49 -5.86 13.84 -8.41
CA SER A 49 -4.65 14.24 -9.13
C SER A 49 -4.90 14.53 -10.62
N ALA A 50 -6.00 14.04 -11.20
CA ALA A 50 -6.40 14.40 -12.56
C ALA A 50 -6.94 15.85 -12.67
N LYS A 51 -7.26 16.50 -11.54
CA LYS A 51 -7.92 17.81 -11.47
C LYS A 51 -7.16 18.85 -10.65
N MET A 52 -6.24 18.43 -9.79
CA MET A 52 -5.45 19.29 -8.91
C MET A 52 -4.03 18.74 -8.73
N SER A 53 -3.16 19.46 -8.03
CA SER A 53 -1.81 18.96 -7.76
C SER A 53 -1.82 17.71 -6.87
N ASN A 54 -0.76 16.90 -6.94
CA ASN A 54 -0.67 15.69 -6.11
C ASN A 54 -0.76 15.98 -4.60
N ALA A 55 -0.16 17.09 -4.14
CA ALA A 55 -0.20 17.48 -2.73
C ALA A 55 -1.63 17.84 -2.29
N GLU A 56 -2.36 18.60 -3.13
CA GLU A 56 -3.75 18.94 -2.89
C GLU A 56 -4.65 17.70 -2.95
N ALA A 57 -4.43 16.81 -3.92
CA ALA A 57 -5.20 15.57 -4.07
C ALA A 57 -5.08 14.65 -2.85
N VAL A 58 -3.87 14.51 -2.31
CA VAL A 58 -3.62 13.79 -1.05
C VAL A 58 -4.36 14.45 0.11
N ALA A 59 -4.20 15.77 0.27
CA ALA A 59 -4.86 16.52 1.34
C ALA A 59 -6.39 16.42 1.25
N ASP A 60 -6.98 16.70 0.09
CA ASP A 60 -8.44 16.69 -0.10
C ASP A 60 -9.03 15.29 0.14
N THR A 61 -8.33 14.22 -0.28
CA THR A 61 -8.75 12.84 -0.01
C THR A 61 -8.81 12.54 1.50
N LEU A 62 -7.88 13.09 2.29
CA LEU A 62 -7.85 12.92 3.75
C LEU A 62 -8.92 13.78 4.46
N PHE A 63 -9.17 15.00 4.00
CA PHE A 63 -10.10 15.94 4.65
C PHE A 63 -11.58 15.67 4.33
N ARG A 64 -11.90 15.05 3.20
CA ARG A 64 -13.27 14.64 2.88
C ARG A 64 -13.72 13.48 3.78
N LYS A 65 -14.43 13.85 4.87
CA LYS A 65 -14.95 12.98 5.95
C LYS A 65 -15.70 11.69 5.55
N LYS A 66 -15.98 11.44 4.27
CA LYS A 66 -16.54 10.17 3.79
C LYS A 66 -15.54 8.99 3.82
N PHE A 67 -14.24 9.23 4.00
CA PHE A 67 -13.21 8.16 4.03
C PHE A 67 -12.84 7.61 5.41
N LEU A 68 -13.24 8.29 6.49
CA LEU A 68 -13.00 7.87 7.88
C LEU A 68 -13.72 6.57 8.30
N GLY A 69 -14.59 6.02 7.44
CA GLY A 69 -15.22 4.71 7.68
C GLY A 69 -14.29 3.51 7.49
N TYR A 70 -13.26 3.61 6.63
CA TYR A 70 -12.30 2.52 6.36
C TYR A 70 -10.98 2.67 7.14
N PHE A 71 -10.67 3.89 7.55
CA PHE A 71 -9.61 4.18 8.51
C PHE A 71 -10.27 4.46 9.84
N HIS A 72 -10.82 3.43 10.48
CA HIS A 72 -11.26 3.53 11.86
C HIS A 72 -10.03 3.88 12.70
N THR A 73 -9.88 5.17 13.01
CA THR A 73 -8.86 5.68 13.91
C THR A 73 -9.15 5.15 15.30
N ARG A 74 -8.67 3.95 15.62
CA ARG A 74 -8.19 3.75 16.99
C ARG A 74 -6.88 4.52 17.07
N LYS A 75 -6.90 5.58 17.88
CA LYS A 75 -5.68 6.16 18.46
C LYS A 75 -4.77 5.00 18.86
N VAL A 76 -3.65 4.85 18.16
CA VAL A 76 -2.53 4.05 18.64
C VAL A 76 -1.63 5.07 19.33
N ILE A 77 -1.77 5.07 20.66
CA ILE A 77 -0.97 5.73 21.71
C ILE A 77 -1.03 7.26 21.69
#